data_AF-A0A0D8HMH8-F1
#
_entry.id   AF-A0A0D8HMH8-F1
#
_cell.length_a   1.000
_cell.length_b   1.000
_cell.length_c   1.000
_cell.angle_alpha   90.00
_cell.angle_beta   90.00
_cell.angle_gamma   90.00
#
_symmetry.space_group_name_H-M   'P 1'
#
loop_
_entity.id
_entity.type
_entity.pdbx_description
1 polymer ?
#
loop_
_entity_poly.entity_id
_entity_poly.type
_entity_poly.pdbx_seq_one_letter_code
_entity_poly.pdbx_strand_id
1 'polypeptide(L)'
;MGKCALISSPSETAIDAAAILLDGMDLVVLGLAGADVPPTRARAVIARARSKGACLVVTEGRWGGADIRLQSRVVGYTGIGLGHGRITGVCVDVEVSGRGMRPQSTRLDLSPTDGVVGWTPHDPGRPSPQVLSRAL
;
A
#
# COMPACT_ATOMS: atom_id res chain seq x y z
N MET A 1 -21.53 6.28 -5.22
CA MET A 1 -20.61 5.52 -6.09
C MET A 1 -19.26 6.20 -5.99
N GLY A 2 -18.25 5.54 -5.40
CA GLY A 2 -16.93 6.14 -5.22
C GLY A 2 -16.12 6.09 -6.51
N LYS A 3 -15.45 7.19 -6.88
CA LYS A 3 -14.56 7.28 -8.05
C LYS A 3 -13.12 7.23 -7.59
N CYS A 4 -12.31 6.39 -8.23
CA CYS A 4 -10.88 6.31 -7.99
C CYS A 4 -10.07 6.57 -9.25
N ALA A 5 -8.86 7.11 -9.07
CA ALA A 5 -7.88 7.27 -10.13
C ALA A 5 -6.52 6.68 -9.69
N LEU A 6 -5.80 6.08 -10.65
CA LEU A 6 -4.49 5.51 -10.45
C LEU A 6 -3.48 6.21 -11.37
N ILE A 7 -2.41 6.74 -10.77
CA ILE A 7 -1.22 7.20 -11.45
C ILE A 7 -0.10 6.20 -11.14
N SER A 8 0.06 5.19 -11.99
CA SER A 8 0.96 4.05 -11.77
C SER A 8 2.42 4.34 -12.06
N SER A 9 2.73 5.40 -12.80
CA SER A 9 4.10 5.70 -13.23
C SER A 9 4.47 7.13 -12.83
N PRO A 10 5.57 7.33 -12.09
CA PRO A 10 6.02 8.67 -11.76
C PRO A 10 6.50 9.37 -13.03
N SER A 11 5.84 10.48 -13.33
CA SER A 11 6.30 11.49 -14.26
C SER A 11 6.63 12.75 -13.48
N GLU A 12 7.35 13.69 -14.11
CA GLU A 12 7.64 15.00 -13.51
C GLU A 12 6.36 15.75 -13.08
N THR A 13 5.23 15.46 -13.75
CA THR A 13 3.93 16.10 -13.54
C THR A 13 2.97 15.26 -12.70
N ALA A 14 3.36 14.06 -12.24
CA ALA A 14 2.45 13.12 -11.58
C ALA A 14 1.82 13.70 -10.29
N ILE A 15 2.57 14.53 -9.56
CA ILE A 15 2.06 15.18 -8.34
C ILE A 15 1.00 16.24 -8.70
N ASP A 16 1.22 17.00 -9.77
CA ASP A 16 0.27 18.02 -10.23
C ASP A 16 -0.99 17.36 -10.80
N ALA A 17 -0.83 16.28 -11.56
CA ALA A 17 -1.94 15.44 -12.02
C ALA A 17 -2.76 14.89 -10.83
N ALA A 18 -2.10 14.40 -9.77
CA ALA A 18 -2.77 13.97 -8.55
C ALA A 18 -3.56 15.12 -7.91
N ALA A 19 -2.98 16.33 -7.84
CA ALA A 19 -3.64 17.50 -7.30
C ALA A 19 -4.90 17.90 -8.09
N ILE A 20 -4.87 17.77 -9.43
CA ILE A 20 -6.02 18.02 -10.30
C ILE A 20 -7.09 16.94 -10.10
N LEU A 21 -6.70 15.67 -10.03
CA LEU A 21 -7.65 14.56 -9.85
C LEU A 21 -8.37 14.62 -8.50
N LEU A 22 -7.69 15.07 -7.44
CA LEU A 22 -8.30 15.28 -6.12
C LEU A 22 -9.47 16.28 -6.13
N ASP A 23 -9.58 17.14 -7.15
CA ASP A 23 -10.71 18.06 -7.27
C ASP A 23 -12.02 17.36 -7.71
N GLY A 24 -11.95 16.12 -8.21
CA GLY A 24 -13.12 15.37 -8.70
C GLY A 24 -13.17 13.88 -8.36
N MET A 25 -12.15 13.32 -7.72
CA MET A 25 -12.05 11.90 -7.34
C MET A 25 -12.10 11.74 -5.83
N ASP A 26 -12.75 10.68 -5.36
CA ASP A 26 -12.82 10.35 -3.93
C ASP A 26 -11.51 9.72 -3.43
N LEU A 27 -10.81 9.01 -4.34
CA LEU A 27 -9.53 8.35 -4.06
C LEU A 27 -8.55 8.55 -5.23
N VAL A 28 -7.34 8.98 -4.93
CA VAL A 28 -6.23 9.05 -5.88
C VAL A 28 -5.08 8.20 -5.36
N VAL A 29 -4.62 7.25 -6.17
CA VAL A 29 -3.43 6.44 -5.89
C VAL A 29 -2.29 6.94 -6.76
N LEU A 30 -1.17 7.31 -6.13
CA LEU A 30 0.01 7.89 -6.78
C LEU A 30 1.25 7.04 -6.47
N GLY A 31 1.86 6.46 -7.51
CA GLY A 31 3.18 5.83 -7.42
C GLY A 31 4.31 6.83 -7.58
N LEU A 32 5.33 6.76 -6.70
CA LEU A 32 6.48 7.66 -6.71
C LEU A 32 7.80 7.02 -7.17
N ALA A 33 7.86 5.70 -7.39
CA ALA A 33 9.07 4.92 -7.74
C ALA A 33 10.36 5.34 -6.98
N GLY A 34 10.22 5.50 -5.67
CA GLY A 34 11.28 5.83 -4.73
C GLY A 34 11.44 7.33 -4.44
N ALA A 35 10.73 8.21 -5.14
CA ALA A 35 10.91 9.66 -4.99
C ALA A 35 10.50 10.17 -3.59
N ASP A 36 11.19 11.22 -3.15
CA ASP A 36 10.86 11.98 -1.95
C ASP A 36 10.23 13.32 -2.33
N VAL A 37 9.04 13.59 -1.81
CA VAL A 37 8.27 14.78 -2.17
C VAL A 37 8.63 15.94 -1.26
N PRO A 38 9.08 17.09 -1.80
CA PRO A 38 9.40 18.27 -0.99
C PRO A 38 8.25 18.66 -0.05
N PRO A 39 8.52 18.97 1.23
CA PRO A 39 7.47 19.22 2.22
C PRO A 39 6.45 20.31 1.82
N THR A 40 6.89 21.35 1.11
CA THR A 40 6.01 22.42 0.61
C THR A 40 4.99 21.89 -0.38
N ARG A 41 5.42 21.04 -1.33
CA ARG A 41 4.55 20.44 -2.35
C ARG A 41 3.60 19.42 -1.73
N ALA A 42 4.11 18.59 -0.83
CA ALA A 42 3.30 17.62 -0.08
C ALA A 42 2.17 18.31 0.71
N ARG A 43 2.47 19.40 1.42
CA ARG A 43 1.47 20.16 2.19
C ARG A 43 0.36 20.74 1.32
N ALA A 44 0.70 21.30 0.15
CA ALA A 44 -0.28 21.86 -0.77
C ALA A 44 -1.29 20.80 -1.24
N VAL A 45 -0.80 19.61 -1.60
CA VAL A 45 -1.65 18.50 -2.06
C VAL A 45 -2.47 17.90 -0.90
N ILE A 46 -1.90 17.76 0.30
CA ILE A 46 -2.64 17.33 1.50
C ILE A 46 -3.78 18.31 1.82
N ALA A 47 -3.51 19.62 1.78
CA ALA A 47 -4.51 20.63 2.03
C ALA A 47 -5.65 20.55 1.02
N ARG A 48 -5.33 20.30 -0.26
CA ARG A 48 -6.33 20.08 -1.31
C ARG A 48 -7.16 18.83 -1.07
N ALA A 49 -6.54 17.68 -0.79
CA ALA A 49 -7.25 16.43 -0.46
C ALA A 49 -8.25 16.65 0.69
N ARG A 50 -7.83 17.33 1.76
CA ARG A 50 -8.71 17.68 2.89
C ARG A 50 -9.85 18.61 2.49
N SER A 51 -9.55 19.66 1.73
CA SER A 51 -10.57 20.62 1.26
C SER A 51 -11.65 19.96 0.40
N LYS A 52 -11.30 18.89 -0.31
CA LYS A 52 -12.22 18.17 -1.21
C LYS A 52 -12.84 16.92 -0.59
N GLY A 53 -12.44 16.56 0.64
CA GLY A 53 -12.87 15.31 1.28
C GLY A 53 -12.36 14.05 0.56
N ALA A 54 -11.26 14.18 -0.18
CA ALA A 54 -10.67 13.11 -0.98
C ALA A 54 -9.48 12.44 -0.26
N CYS A 55 -9.23 11.17 -0.59
CA CYS A 55 -8.11 10.40 -0.07
C CYS A 55 -6.97 10.35 -1.11
N LEU A 56 -5.74 10.66 -0.67
CA LEU A 56 -4.53 10.43 -1.45
C LEU A 56 -3.75 9.26 -0.85
N VAL A 57 -3.57 8.20 -1.64
CA VAL A 57 -2.69 7.07 -1.31
C VAL A 57 -1.42 7.21 -2.13
N VAL A 58 -0.28 7.16 -1.46
CA VAL A 58 1.04 7.26 -2.09
C VAL A 58 1.77 5.94 -1.91
N THR A 59 2.23 5.34 -3.01
CA THR A 59 3.00 4.10 -3.00
C THR A 59 4.44 4.36 -3.42
N GLU A 60 5.35 3.47 -3.01
CA GLU A 60 6.74 3.47 -3.46
C GLU A 60 7.43 4.83 -3.32
N GLY A 61 7.44 5.44 -2.14
CA GLY A 61 8.12 6.74 -1.98
C GLY A 61 7.97 7.35 -0.59
N ARG A 62 8.42 8.59 -0.47
CA ARG A 62 8.34 9.36 0.78
C ARG A 62 7.42 10.56 0.59
N TRP A 63 6.43 10.63 1.47
CA TRP A 63 5.48 11.73 1.54
C TRP A 63 5.42 12.28 2.96
N GLY A 64 5.91 13.50 3.13
CA GLY A 64 5.92 14.19 4.41
C GLY A 64 4.50 14.51 4.88
N GLY A 65 4.20 14.16 6.14
CA GLY A 65 2.96 14.58 6.79
C GLY A 65 1.71 13.79 6.40
N ALA A 66 1.86 12.55 5.90
CA ALA A 66 0.73 11.63 5.74
C ALA A 66 -0.02 11.41 7.06
N ASP A 67 -1.34 11.25 7.00
CA ASP A 67 -2.16 10.99 8.19
C ASP A 67 -1.95 9.55 8.71
N ILE A 68 -1.80 8.60 7.79
CA ILE A 68 -1.49 7.19 8.04
C ILE A 68 -0.29 6.78 7.20
N ARG A 69 0.60 5.97 7.78
CA ARG A 69 1.69 5.29 7.10
C ARG A 69 1.51 3.78 7.26
N LEU A 70 1.47 3.09 6.13
CA LEU A 70 1.44 1.63 6.05
C LEU A 70 2.83 1.14 5.67
N GLN A 71 3.32 0.16 6.41
CA GLN A 71 4.52 -0.59 6.07
C GLN A 71 4.15 -2.07 6.01
N SER A 72 4.61 -2.75 4.98
CA SER A 72 4.32 -4.16 4.76
C SER A 72 5.59 -4.93 4.45
N ARG A 73 5.72 -6.12 5.01
CA ARG A 73 6.84 -7.03 4.76
C ARG A 73 6.33 -8.43 4.52
N VAL A 74 6.72 -9.04 3.40
CA VAL A 74 6.46 -10.47 3.17
C VAL A 74 7.27 -11.30 4.17
N VAL A 75 6.58 -12.19 4.88
CA VAL A 75 7.15 -13.08 5.89
C VAL A 75 7.03 -14.56 5.53
N GLY A 76 6.30 -14.90 4.46
CA GLY A 76 6.42 -16.21 3.84
C GLY A 76 5.36 -16.47 2.78
N TYR A 77 5.36 -17.69 2.27
CA TYR A 77 4.53 -18.13 1.15
C TYR A 77 3.84 -19.45 1.46
N THR A 78 2.71 -19.70 0.80
CA THR A 78 1.96 -20.97 0.87
C THR A 78 1.86 -21.61 -0.51
N GLY A 79 1.60 -22.93 -0.55
CA GLY A 79 1.46 -23.71 -1.80
C GLY A 79 2.79 -24.24 -2.38
N ILE A 80 3.91 -23.91 -1.74
CA ILE A 80 5.23 -24.47 -2.02
C ILE A 80 5.51 -25.54 -0.96
N GLY A 81 5.65 -26.79 -1.39
CA GLY A 81 5.97 -27.94 -0.53
C GLY A 81 7.47 -28.02 -0.25
N LEU A 82 8.09 -29.18 -0.47
CA LEU A 82 9.54 -29.37 -0.36
C LEU A 82 10.27 -28.75 -1.57
N GLY A 83 10.20 -27.42 -1.72
CA GLY A 83 10.88 -26.67 -2.79
C GLY A 83 10.24 -26.74 -4.18
N HIS A 84 9.05 -27.33 -4.30
CA HIS A 84 8.27 -27.39 -5.54
C HIS A 84 6.79 -27.10 -5.24
N GLY A 85 6.06 -26.60 -6.25
CA GLY A 85 4.65 -26.24 -6.13
C GLY A 85 4.34 -24.89 -6.78
N ARG A 86 3.11 -24.41 -6.57
CA ARG A 86 2.65 -23.11 -7.04
C ARG A 86 2.35 -22.24 -5.83
N ILE A 87 2.83 -20.99 -5.84
CA ILE A 87 2.45 -20.03 -4.80
C ILE A 87 0.93 -19.85 -4.84
N THR A 88 0.27 -20.25 -3.76
CA THR A 88 -1.18 -20.08 -3.57
C THR A 88 -1.51 -18.94 -2.61
N GLY A 89 -0.50 -18.32 -2.01
CA GLY A 89 -0.70 -17.19 -1.12
C GLY A 89 0.60 -16.65 -0.53
N VAL A 90 0.51 -15.46 0.04
CA VAL A 90 1.61 -14.70 0.62
C VAL A 90 1.21 -14.27 2.03
N CYS A 91 2.07 -14.49 3.01
CA CYS A 91 1.89 -14.01 4.36
C CYS A 91 2.68 -12.70 4.54
N VAL A 92 2.04 -11.66 5.07
CA VAL A 92 2.59 -10.31 5.15
C VAL A 92 2.39 -9.75 6.56
N ASP A 93 3.47 -9.28 7.18
CA ASP A 93 3.39 -8.41 8.35
C ASP A 93 3.10 -6.98 7.90
N VAL A 94 2.06 -6.39 8.46
CA VAL A 94 1.62 -5.02 8.19
C VAL A 94 1.70 -4.22 9.48
N GLU A 95 2.39 -3.08 9.42
CA GLU A 95 2.41 -2.08 10.46
C GLU A 95 1.70 -0.82 9.98
N VAL A 96 0.81 -0.31 10.83
CA VAL A 96 0.05 0.91 10.62
C VAL A 96 0.45 1.92 11.69
N SER A 97 0.90 3.10 11.27
CA SER A 97 1.22 4.22 12.16
C SER A 97 0.60 5.51 11.64
N GLY A 98 0.50 6.52 12.49
CA GLY A 98 -0.07 7.81 12.13
C GLY A 98 -0.02 8.79 13.29
N ARG A 99 -0.50 10.02 13.06
CA ARG A 99 -0.49 11.05 14.11
C ARG A 99 -1.52 10.75 15.19
N GLY A 100 -1.08 10.69 16.45
CA GLY A 100 -1.95 10.48 17.61
C GLY A 100 -2.46 9.05 17.79
N MET A 101 -1.97 8.09 16.99
CA MET A 101 -2.30 6.68 17.12
C MET A 101 -1.09 5.89 17.58
N ARG A 102 -1.31 4.92 18.49
CA ARG A 102 -0.30 3.92 18.81
C ARG A 102 -0.09 3.03 17.57
N PRO A 103 1.15 2.78 17.12
CA PRO A 103 1.41 1.85 16.01
C PRO A 103 0.73 0.50 16.27
N GLN A 104 0.06 -0.01 15.25
CA GLN A 104 -0.62 -1.31 15.28
C GLN A 104 0.03 -2.24 14.26
N SER A 105 0.26 -3.48 14.66
CA SER A 105 0.83 -4.50 13.78
C SER A 105 -0.12 -5.67 13.66
N THR A 106 -0.27 -6.20 12.45
CA THR A 106 -1.05 -7.40 12.18
C THR A 106 -0.38 -8.23 11.09
N ARG A 107 -0.58 -9.54 11.12
CA ARG A 107 -0.13 -10.44 10.08
C ARG A 107 -1.33 -10.86 9.24
N LEU A 108 -1.20 -10.77 7.93
CA LEU A 108 -2.26 -11.07 6.97
C LEU A 108 -1.83 -12.19 6.02
N ASP A 109 -2.75 -13.12 5.78
CA ASP A 109 -2.65 -14.08 4.68
C ASP A 109 -3.35 -13.50 3.46
N LEU A 110 -2.60 -13.32 2.37
CA LEU A 110 -3.10 -12.89 1.07
C LEU A 110 -3.23 -14.11 0.16
N SER A 111 -4.38 -14.29 -0.48
CA SER A 111 -4.60 -15.38 -1.44
C SER A 111 -5.33 -14.89 -2.69
N PRO A 112 -4.80 -15.17 -3.89
CA PRO A 112 -5.52 -14.88 -5.12
C PRO A 112 -6.69 -15.86 -5.28
N THR A 113 -7.90 -15.32 -5.43
CA THR A 113 -9.15 -16.03 -5.72
C THR A 113 -9.76 -15.37 -6.95
N ASP A 114 -9.87 -16.09 -8.07
CA ASP A 114 -10.48 -15.60 -9.32
C ASP A 114 -9.96 -14.24 -9.82
N GLY A 115 -8.65 -14.02 -9.71
CA GLY A 115 -8.00 -12.78 -10.12
C GLY A 115 -8.14 -11.62 -9.12
N VAL A 116 -8.83 -11.84 -8.00
CA VAL A 116 -8.95 -10.91 -6.88
C VAL A 116 -8.04 -11.36 -5.74
N VAL A 117 -7.34 -10.45 -5.09
CA VAL A 117 -6.56 -10.77 -3.89
C VAL A 117 -7.47 -10.66 -2.67
N GLY A 118 -7.79 -11.80 -2.07
CA GLY A 118 -8.42 -11.84 -0.75
C GLY A 118 -7.38 -11.72 0.36
N TRP A 119 -7.78 -11.14 1.50
CA TRP A 119 -6.95 -11.06 2.70
C TRP A 119 -7.71 -11.53 3.93
N THR A 120 -7.04 -12.25 4.81
CA THR A 120 -7.55 -12.62 6.14
C THR A 120 -6.47 -12.36 7.18
N PRO A 121 -6.83 -12.10 8.45
CA PRO A 121 -5.88 -12.23 9.55
C PRO A 121 -5.19 -13.60 9.48
N HIS A 122 -3.88 -13.62 9.69
CA HIS A 122 -3.12 -14.86 9.69
C HIS A 122 -3.56 -15.74 10.86
N ASP A 123 -3.89 -16.99 10.56
CA ASP A 123 -4.18 -18.02 11.55
C ASP A 123 -2.87 -18.67 12.01
N PRO A 124 -2.44 -18.50 13.27
CA PRO A 124 -1.22 -19.12 13.79
C PRO A 124 -1.29 -20.65 13.85
N GLY A 125 -2.48 -21.27 13.73
CA GLY A 125 -2.65 -22.71 13.63
C GLY A 125 -2.35 -23.27 12.23
N ARG A 126 -2.20 -22.41 11.22
CA ARG A 126 -1.85 -22.81 9.85
C ARG A 126 -0.35 -23.13 9.77
N PRO A 127 0.07 -24.17 9.00
CA PRO A 127 1.49 -24.47 8.83
C PRO A 127 2.28 -23.23 8.41
N SER A 128 3.40 -23.01 9.10
CA SER A 128 4.22 -21.81 8.96
C SER A 128 4.51 -21.53 7.49
N PRO A 129 4.17 -20.31 6.99
CA PRO A 129 4.52 -19.90 5.65
C PRO A 129 6.02 -20.06 5.42
N GLN A 130 6.41 -20.65 4.30
CA GLN A 130 7.82 -20.86 4.01
C GLN A 130 8.47 -19.53 3.62
N VAL A 131 9.57 -19.18 4.27
CA VAL A 131 10.39 -18.03 3.89
C VAL A 131 11.18 -18.44 2.66
N LEU A 132 10.81 -17.91 1.48
CA LEU A 132 11.71 -17.98 0.33
C LEU A 132 12.90 -17.07 0.65
N SER A 133 14.05 -17.66 0.95
CA SER A 133 15.30 -16.93 1.07
C SER A 133 15.52 -16.19 -0.24
N ARG A 134 15.44 -14.86 -0.18
CA ARG A 134 15.68 -13.86 -1.24
C ARG A 134 16.36 -14.47 -2.48
N ALA A 135 15.55 -14.93 -3.42
CA ALA A 135 15.97 -15.35 -4.75
C ALA A 135 15.03 -14.68 -5.76
N LEU A 136 14.95 -13.35 -5.68
CA LEU A 136 14.52 -12.42 -6.73
C LEU A 136 15.28 -11.10 -6.50
#